data_AF-A0A2G8SEY2-F1
#
_entry.id   AF-A0A2G8SEY2-F1
#
_cell.length_a   1.000
_cell.length_b   1.000
_cell.length_c   1.000
_cell.angle_alpha   90.00
_cell.angle_beta   90.00
_cell.angle_gamma   90.00
#
_symmetry.space_group_name_H-M   'P 1'
#
loop_
_entity.id
_entity.type
_entity.pdbx_description
1 polymer ?
#
loop_
_entity_poly.entity_id
_entity_poly.type
_entity_poly.pdbx_seq_one_letter_code
_entity_poly.pdbx_strand_id
1 'polypeptide(L)'
;MQFSLTTALVVLAAIVGAVVGAEMHTVRFNNICGVGTPMLIQGEDVLSHGEPYTADGPLNSTIAQVGGATPDNSAHERHYRPTDVTICPGECGFNGENCTLIETALENLSPDGSNSGSLTDINVRSPHKFNVAASFSYVGGCEGDGAFCNGPNCNPAPVSCEVDNVNLTITFCVKPVPRAARLGAARYFAKMGPGRNV
;
A
#
# COMPACT_ATOMS: atom_id res chain seq x y z
N MET A 1 -49.40 47.77 33.29
CA MET A 1 -48.92 46.77 32.32
C MET A 1 -47.81 47.41 31.50
N GLN A 2 -46.57 46.95 31.60
CA GLN A 2 -45.52 47.31 30.66
C GLN A 2 -44.66 46.06 30.44
N PHE A 3 -44.84 45.40 29.30
CA PHE A 3 -44.02 44.29 28.87
C PHE A 3 -42.85 44.88 28.08
N SER A 4 -41.65 44.79 28.64
CA SER A 4 -40.41 45.19 27.95
C SER A 4 -39.95 44.02 27.08
N LEU A 5 -39.96 44.21 25.77
CA LEU A 5 -39.43 43.26 24.77
C LEU A 5 -37.99 43.67 24.44
N THR A 6 -37.02 43.07 25.11
CA THR A 6 -35.61 43.13 24.69
C THR A 6 -35.38 42.15 23.55
N THR A 7 -35.20 42.66 22.34
CA THR A 7 -34.82 41.90 21.15
C THR A 7 -33.40 41.37 21.27
N ALA A 8 -33.25 40.05 21.45
CA ALA A 8 -31.97 39.36 21.33
C ALA A 8 -31.68 39.08 19.84
N LEU A 9 -30.74 39.81 19.25
CA LEU A 9 -30.19 39.51 17.93
C LEU A 9 -29.13 38.40 18.09
N VAL A 10 -29.51 37.16 17.77
CA VAL A 10 -28.55 36.05 17.62
C VAL A 10 -27.98 36.14 16.21
N VAL A 11 -26.77 36.69 16.09
CA VAL A 11 -26.02 36.67 14.82
C VAL A 11 -25.42 35.28 14.66
N LEU A 12 -26.06 34.42 13.87
CA LEU A 12 -25.50 33.14 13.45
C LEU A 12 -24.51 33.42 12.30
N ALA A 13 -23.23 33.62 12.63
CA ALA A 13 -22.18 33.65 11.61
C ALA A 13 -21.98 32.21 11.10
N ALA A 14 -22.51 31.91 9.91
CA ALA A 14 -22.21 30.67 9.22
C ALA A 14 -20.74 30.73 8.74
N ILE A 15 -19.85 30.06 9.47
CA ILE A 15 -18.48 29.84 9.03
C ILE A 15 -18.55 28.83 7.89
N VAL A 16 -18.59 29.31 6.65
CA VAL A 16 -18.36 28.46 5.47
C VAL A 16 -16.85 28.24 5.41
N GLY A 17 -16.36 27.21 6.08
CA GLY A 17 -15.01 26.72 5.84
C GLY A 17 -14.93 26.25 4.40
N ALA A 18 -14.07 26.87 3.59
CA ALA A 18 -13.72 26.30 2.30
C ALA A 18 -13.14 24.91 2.57
N VAL A 19 -13.80 23.87 2.07
CA VAL A 19 -13.19 22.54 1.97
C VAL A 19 -12.08 22.70 0.93
N VAL A 20 -10.87 23.03 1.39
CA VAL A 20 -9.67 22.78 0.59
C VAL A 20 -9.71 21.29 0.32
N GLY A 21 -9.66 20.87 -0.95
CA GLY A 21 -9.50 19.46 -1.30
C GLY A 21 -8.16 19.00 -0.73
N ALA A 22 -8.18 18.51 0.50
CA ALA A 22 -7.00 18.04 1.18
C ALA A 22 -6.52 16.79 0.45
N GLU A 23 -5.25 16.79 0.09
CA GLU A 23 -4.58 15.62 -0.46
C GLU A 23 -4.58 14.51 0.58
N MET A 24 -5.05 13.32 0.18
CA MET A 24 -5.14 12.17 1.06
C MET A 24 -4.81 10.88 0.33
N HIS A 25 -3.94 10.08 0.93
CA HIS A 25 -3.54 8.78 0.40
C HIS A 25 -3.58 7.71 1.49
N THR A 26 -4.26 6.60 1.19
CA THR A 26 -4.28 5.43 2.06
C THR A 26 -3.40 4.32 1.48
N VAL A 27 -2.46 3.81 2.27
CA VAL A 27 -1.72 2.58 1.97
C VAL A 27 -2.31 1.43 2.78
N ARG A 28 -2.65 0.34 2.11
CA ARG A 28 -3.19 -0.89 2.70
C ARG A 28 -2.28 -2.06 2.44
N PHE A 29 -2.18 -2.96 3.41
CA PHE A 29 -1.38 -4.17 3.31
C PHE A 29 -2.25 -5.42 3.29
N ASN A 30 -1.86 -6.37 2.46
CA ASN A 30 -2.33 -7.74 2.50
C ASN A 30 -1.13 -8.67 2.64
N ASN A 31 -0.93 -9.20 3.85
CA ASN A 31 0.16 -10.12 4.12
C ASN A 31 -0.30 -11.58 3.98
N ILE A 32 -0.06 -12.19 2.83
CA ILE A 32 -0.41 -13.59 2.56
C ILE A 32 0.70 -14.55 3.05
N CYS A 33 1.80 -14.02 3.59
CA CYS A 33 2.92 -14.85 4.04
C CYS A 33 2.53 -15.75 5.22
N GLY A 34 1.55 -15.33 6.03
CA GLY A 34 1.17 -16.00 7.28
C GLY A 34 2.15 -15.76 8.44
N VAL A 35 3.25 -15.04 8.16
CA VAL A 35 4.32 -14.65 9.08
C VAL A 35 4.86 -13.29 8.64
N GLY A 36 5.67 -12.67 9.51
CA GLY A 36 6.20 -11.34 9.28
C GLY A 36 5.15 -10.24 9.42
N THR A 37 5.61 -9.02 9.61
CA THR A 37 4.76 -7.84 9.72
C THR A 37 5.17 -6.86 8.64
N PRO A 38 4.28 -6.47 7.71
CA PRO A 38 4.58 -5.43 6.76
C PRO A 38 4.93 -4.13 7.49
N MET A 39 5.86 -3.38 6.94
CA MET A 39 6.21 -2.06 7.45
C MET A 39 6.06 -1.04 6.32
N LEU A 40 5.51 0.12 6.66
CA LEU A 40 5.59 1.34 5.84
C LEU A 40 6.60 2.27 6.51
N ILE A 41 7.62 2.70 5.78
CA ILE A 41 8.74 3.47 6.32
C ILE A 41 8.96 4.69 5.44
N GLN A 42 9.17 5.85 6.06
CA GLN A 42 9.52 7.09 5.37
C GLN A 42 10.68 7.77 6.10
N GLY A 43 11.81 7.94 5.42
CA GLY A 43 13.03 8.45 6.07
C GLY A 43 13.48 7.51 7.19
N GLU A 44 13.46 7.99 8.44
CA GLU A 44 13.82 7.22 9.64
C GLU A 44 12.60 6.73 10.43
N ASP A 45 11.38 7.07 9.99
CA ASP A 45 10.14 6.82 10.71
C ASP A 45 9.40 5.60 10.16
N VAL A 46 8.91 4.75 11.06
CA VAL A 46 7.97 3.68 10.73
C VAL A 46 6.55 4.24 10.84
N LEU A 47 5.91 4.45 9.69
CA LEU A 47 4.55 4.99 9.59
C LEU A 47 3.48 3.93 9.89
N SER A 48 3.76 2.66 9.60
CA SER A 48 2.82 1.56 9.87
C SER A 48 3.54 0.24 10.12
N HIS A 49 2.92 -0.59 10.97
CA HIS A 49 3.26 -1.98 11.24
C HIS A 49 2.24 -2.95 10.60
N GLY A 50 1.78 -2.65 9.39
CA GLY A 50 0.90 -3.51 8.59
C GLY A 50 -0.58 -3.12 8.65
N GLU A 51 -0.95 -2.22 9.55
CA GLU A 51 -2.27 -1.62 9.57
C GLU A 51 -2.42 -0.61 8.41
N PRO A 52 -3.64 -0.33 7.91
CA PRO A 52 -3.85 0.73 6.95
C PRO A 52 -3.32 2.07 7.48
N TYR A 53 -2.54 2.77 6.67
CA TYR A 53 -2.02 4.10 6.98
C TYR A 53 -2.65 5.12 6.05
N THR A 54 -3.16 6.23 6.60
CA THR A 54 -3.69 7.36 5.82
C THR A 54 -2.83 8.58 6.06
N ALA A 55 -2.28 9.14 4.99
CA ALA A 55 -1.56 10.41 5.01
C ALA A 55 -2.53 11.54 4.65
N ASP A 56 -2.49 12.62 5.43
CA ASP A 56 -3.17 13.89 5.14
C ASP A 56 -2.23 14.82 4.34
N GLY A 57 -1.68 14.30 3.24
CA GLY A 57 -0.72 14.97 2.36
C GLY A 57 0.10 13.97 1.53
N PRO A 58 1.10 14.46 0.77
CA PRO A 58 1.92 13.61 -0.08
C PRO A 58 2.78 12.64 0.74
N LEU A 59 2.92 11.41 0.24
CA LEU A 59 3.86 10.42 0.74
C LEU A 59 5.04 10.33 -0.21
N ASN A 60 6.14 11.00 0.10
CA ASN A 60 7.33 11.03 -0.75
C ASN A 60 8.37 10.00 -0.29
N SER A 61 8.99 9.29 -1.24
CA SER A 61 10.07 8.32 -1.00
C SER A 61 9.76 7.33 0.12
N THR A 62 8.51 6.87 0.16
CA THR A 62 8.04 5.93 1.17
C THR A 62 8.29 4.52 0.68
N ILE A 63 8.80 3.67 1.56
CA ILE A 63 9.09 2.28 1.24
C ILE A 63 8.20 1.33 2.01
N ALA A 64 7.91 0.19 1.43
CA ALA A 64 7.20 -0.89 2.07
C ALA A 64 7.92 -2.22 1.89
N GLN A 65 7.97 -2.99 2.97
CA GLN A 65 8.66 -4.27 3.03
C GLN A 65 8.01 -5.22 4.04
N VAL A 66 8.35 -6.51 3.96
CA VAL A 66 8.02 -7.48 5.01
C VAL A 66 9.25 -8.32 5.32
N GLY A 67 9.68 -8.27 6.59
CA GLY A 67 10.73 -9.13 7.14
C GLY A 67 10.13 -10.37 7.82
N GLY A 68 10.86 -11.48 7.82
CA GLY A 68 10.46 -12.70 8.54
C GLY A 68 9.57 -13.68 7.77
N ALA A 69 9.59 -13.64 6.44
CA ALA A 69 8.87 -14.60 5.58
C ALA A 69 9.80 -15.67 5.02
N THR A 70 10.37 -16.51 5.88
CA THR A 70 10.96 -17.79 5.46
C THR A 70 10.13 -18.95 6.01
N PRO A 71 9.92 -20.05 5.26
CA PRO A 71 9.39 -21.31 5.78
C PRO A 71 10.39 -22.09 6.65
N ASP A 72 11.45 -21.43 7.10
CA ASP A 72 12.55 -22.01 7.87
C ASP A 72 12.39 -21.60 9.33
N ASN A 73 11.82 -22.51 10.11
CA ASN A 73 11.56 -22.39 11.53
C ASN A 73 12.77 -22.78 12.41
N SER A 74 14.00 -22.45 12.01
CA SER A 74 15.21 -22.89 12.74
C SER A 74 15.84 -21.86 13.70
N ALA A 75 15.29 -20.64 13.86
CA ALA A 75 16.05 -19.56 14.53
C ALA A 75 15.38 -18.79 15.70
N HIS A 76 14.24 -19.22 16.26
CA HIS A 76 13.64 -18.40 17.34
C HIS A 76 12.94 -19.17 18.48
N GLU A 77 13.68 -20.05 19.15
CA GLU A 77 13.40 -20.38 20.55
C GLU A 77 14.43 -19.70 21.46
N ARG A 78 14.10 -18.51 22.00
CA ARG A 78 14.50 -18.06 23.35
C ARG A 78 13.93 -16.65 23.68
N HIS A 79 13.03 -16.62 24.67
CA HIS A 79 12.68 -15.50 25.56
C HIS A 79 12.02 -14.25 24.95
N TYR A 80 10.68 -14.23 25.00
CA TYR A 80 9.80 -13.11 24.64
C TYR A 80 9.53 -12.20 25.85
N ARG A 81 9.85 -10.89 25.74
CA ARG A 81 9.44 -9.82 26.68
C ARG A 81 8.61 -8.77 25.93
N PRO A 82 7.53 -8.21 26.52
CA PRO A 82 6.53 -7.43 25.79
C PRO A 82 6.90 -5.95 25.52
N THR A 83 8.16 -5.54 25.73
CA THR A 83 8.64 -4.17 25.45
C THR A 83 9.74 -4.12 24.38
N ASP A 84 10.10 -5.27 23.81
CA ASP A 84 10.95 -5.31 22.62
C ASP A 84 10.04 -5.53 21.41
N VAL A 85 9.91 -4.51 20.55
CA VAL A 85 9.61 -4.73 19.14
C VAL A 85 10.77 -5.58 18.62
N THR A 86 10.61 -6.90 18.73
CA THR A 86 11.52 -7.84 18.10
C THR A 86 11.19 -7.77 16.62
N ILE A 87 11.78 -6.79 15.94
CA ILE A 87 12.21 -6.97 14.55
C ILE A 87 12.92 -8.33 14.59
N CYS A 88 12.40 -9.37 13.98
CA CYS A 88 13.23 -10.55 13.77
C CYS A 88 14.39 -10.07 12.89
N PRO A 89 15.63 -9.90 13.41
CA PRO A 89 16.74 -9.49 12.59
C PRO A 89 17.10 -10.74 11.81
N GLY A 90 16.77 -10.74 10.53
CA GLY A 90 16.98 -11.90 9.69
C GLY A 90 16.55 -11.68 8.25
N GLU A 91 16.84 -10.49 7.70
CA GLU A 91 17.36 -10.26 6.34
C GLU A 91 17.11 -8.80 5.92
N CYS A 92 15.93 -8.21 6.20
CA CYS A 92 15.62 -6.84 5.75
C CYS A 92 16.34 -5.77 6.57
N GLY A 93 17.11 -4.90 5.90
CA GLY A 93 17.56 -3.64 6.47
C GLY A 93 16.44 -2.59 6.52
N PHE A 94 16.71 -1.47 7.17
CA PHE A 94 15.72 -0.41 7.35
C PHE A 94 15.35 0.27 6.03
N ASN A 95 16.28 0.31 5.06
CA ASN A 95 16.07 0.89 3.74
C ASN A 95 15.75 -0.17 2.68
N GLY A 96 15.19 -1.32 3.05
CA GLY A 96 14.91 -2.39 2.08
C GLY A 96 16.10 -3.28 1.74
N GLU A 97 17.23 -3.18 2.44
CA GLU A 97 18.40 -4.01 2.12
C GLU A 97 18.06 -5.50 2.28
N ASN A 98 18.50 -6.31 1.32
CA ASN A 98 18.22 -7.75 1.23
C ASN A 98 16.73 -8.16 1.14
N CYS A 99 15.80 -7.24 0.89
CA CYS A 99 14.38 -7.57 0.76
C CYS A 99 13.75 -7.06 -0.53
N THR A 100 12.63 -7.66 -0.90
CA THR A 100 11.77 -7.13 -1.96
C THR A 100 11.20 -5.82 -1.44
N LEU A 101 11.59 -4.72 -2.08
CA LEU A 101 11.21 -3.38 -1.69
C LEU A 101 10.11 -2.87 -2.63
N ILE A 102 9.03 -2.33 -2.07
CA ILE A 102 8.11 -1.48 -2.82
C ILE A 102 8.42 -0.04 -2.46
N GLU A 103 8.80 0.76 -3.43
CA GLU A 103 9.03 2.19 -3.26
C GLU A 103 7.87 2.96 -3.88
N THR A 104 7.36 3.96 -3.18
CA THR A 104 6.21 4.75 -3.63
C THR A 104 6.38 6.23 -3.33
N ALA A 105 5.96 7.04 -4.28
CA ALA A 105 5.58 8.43 -4.10
C ALA A 105 4.08 8.52 -4.38
N LEU A 106 3.27 8.87 -3.39
CA LEU A 106 1.85 9.15 -3.57
C LEU A 106 1.65 10.65 -3.42
N GLU A 107 1.37 11.30 -4.53
CA GLU A 107 1.06 12.72 -4.56
C GLU A 107 0.00 13.05 -5.61
N ASN A 108 -0.74 14.12 -5.37
CA ASN A 108 -1.67 14.70 -6.33
C ASN A 108 -0.91 15.34 -7.50
N LEU A 109 -1.55 15.35 -8.67
CA LEU A 109 -1.00 16.00 -9.85
C LEU A 109 -0.87 17.50 -9.63
N SER A 110 0.33 18.03 -9.86
CA SER A 110 0.50 19.47 -9.85
C SER A 110 0.01 20.09 -11.16
N PRO A 111 -0.89 21.09 -11.11
CA PRO A 111 -1.40 21.78 -12.31
C PRO A 111 -0.31 22.50 -13.12
N ASP A 112 0.82 22.82 -12.49
CA ASP A 112 1.97 23.47 -13.14
C ASP A 112 2.97 22.47 -13.75
N GLY A 113 2.69 21.17 -13.65
CA GLY A 113 3.54 20.09 -14.15
C GLY A 113 4.81 19.84 -13.35
N SER A 114 4.93 20.38 -12.13
CA SER A 114 6.09 20.14 -11.26
C SER A 114 6.18 18.71 -10.72
N ASN A 115 5.07 17.97 -10.71
CA ASN A 115 5.05 16.52 -10.49
C ASN A 115 4.13 15.83 -11.51
N SER A 116 4.24 14.50 -11.61
CA SER A 116 3.42 13.68 -12.51
C SER A 116 2.45 12.78 -11.74
N GLY A 117 2.05 13.20 -10.54
CA GLY A 117 1.20 12.41 -9.66
C GLY A 117 1.96 11.25 -9.04
N SER A 118 1.25 10.17 -8.76
CA SER A 118 1.77 9.05 -7.97
C SER A 118 2.65 8.12 -8.81
N LEU A 119 3.71 7.56 -8.22
CA LEU A 119 4.62 6.58 -8.84
C LEU A 119 4.95 5.47 -7.85
N THR A 120 4.88 4.22 -8.28
CA THR A 120 5.28 3.07 -7.45
C THR A 120 6.14 2.10 -8.24
N ASP A 121 7.15 1.54 -7.58
CA ASP A 121 8.11 0.59 -8.16
C ASP A 121 8.35 -0.60 -7.24
N ILE A 122 8.81 -1.73 -7.82
CA ILE A 122 9.24 -2.92 -7.07
C ILE A 122 10.72 -3.20 -7.34
N ASN A 123 11.54 -3.10 -6.31
CA ASN A 123 12.98 -3.28 -6.36
C ASN A 123 13.44 -4.56 -5.66
N VAL A 124 14.17 -5.40 -6.40
CA VAL A 124 14.76 -6.66 -5.90
C VAL A 124 16.24 -6.80 -6.23
N ARG A 125 16.87 -5.72 -6.70
CA ARG A 125 18.27 -5.68 -7.11
C ARG A 125 19.11 -4.97 -6.04
N SER A 126 20.35 -5.42 -5.89
CA SER A 126 21.28 -4.93 -4.88
C SER A 126 21.26 -3.40 -4.77
N PRO A 127 21.12 -2.81 -3.56
CA PRO A 127 21.21 -3.45 -2.24
C PRO A 127 19.94 -4.21 -1.78
N HIS A 128 18.85 -4.13 -2.55
CA HIS A 128 17.64 -4.92 -2.33
C HIS A 128 17.83 -6.35 -2.85
N LYS A 129 17.00 -7.29 -2.39
CA LYS A 129 17.09 -8.69 -2.82
C LYS A 129 15.75 -9.34 -2.67
N PHE A 130 15.35 -10.14 -3.66
CA PHE A 130 14.12 -10.90 -3.52
C PHE A 130 14.15 -11.84 -2.30
N ASN A 131 13.23 -11.61 -1.37
CA ASN A 131 12.92 -12.50 -0.26
C ASN A 131 11.50 -13.10 -0.41
N VAL A 132 10.52 -12.27 -0.78
CA VAL A 132 9.14 -12.67 -1.06
C VAL A 132 8.62 -12.10 -2.37
N ALA A 133 7.62 -12.76 -2.94
CA ALA A 133 6.83 -12.17 -4.02
C ALA A 133 6.03 -10.97 -3.50
N ALA A 134 5.92 -9.92 -4.30
CA ALA A 134 5.18 -8.72 -3.96
C ALA A 134 4.43 -8.17 -5.17
N SER A 135 3.30 -7.52 -4.92
CA SER A 135 2.57 -6.72 -5.90
C SER A 135 2.01 -5.47 -5.24
N PHE A 136 1.75 -4.46 -6.06
CA PHE A 136 0.92 -3.34 -5.68
C PHE A 136 -0.15 -3.07 -6.73
N SER A 137 -1.20 -2.37 -6.35
CA SER A 137 -2.22 -1.84 -7.26
C SER A 137 -2.78 -0.52 -6.74
N TYR A 138 -3.04 0.41 -7.65
CA TYR A 138 -3.73 1.66 -7.34
C TYR A 138 -5.24 1.43 -7.10
N VAL A 139 -5.85 2.25 -6.25
CA VAL A 139 -7.27 2.19 -5.85
C VAL A 139 -7.85 3.59 -5.74
N GLY A 140 -9.05 3.82 -6.29
CA GLY A 140 -9.68 5.14 -6.31
C GLY A 140 -9.09 6.04 -7.42
N GLY A 141 -8.67 5.41 -8.52
CA GLY A 141 -7.84 5.97 -9.58
C GLY A 141 -6.92 4.89 -10.16
N CYS A 142 -6.80 4.83 -11.50
CA CYS A 142 -5.95 3.88 -12.21
C CYS A 142 -6.21 2.40 -11.85
N GLU A 143 -7.48 1.98 -11.73
CA GLU A 143 -7.82 0.62 -11.30
C GLU A 143 -7.26 -0.44 -12.26
N GLY A 144 -6.49 -1.37 -11.69
CA GLY A 144 -5.84 -2.43 -12.45
C GLY A 144 -4.40 -2.09 -12.83
N ASP A 145 -3.98 -0.83 -12.70
CA ASP A 145 -2.58 -0.44 -12.83
C ASP A 145 -1.81 -0.84 -11.57
N GLY A 146 -0.65 -1.42 -11.80
CA GLY A 146 0.19 -1.98 -10.76
C GLY A 146 1.27 -2.88 -11.33
N ALA A 147 2.14 -3.36 -10.46
CA ALA A 147 3.19 -4.29 -10.84
C ALA A 147 3.17 -5.54 -9.95
N PHE A 148 3.79 -6.60 -10.45
CA PHE A 148 3.96 -7.85 -9.73
C PHE A 148 5.36 -8.40 -9.97
N CYS A 149 6.02 -8.78 -8.88
CA CYS A 149 7.30 -9.45 -8.86
C CYS A 149 7.17 -10.79 -8.13
N ASN A 150 7.49 -11.89 -8.81
CA ASN A 150 7.36 -13.25 -8.26
C ASN A 150 8.68 -14.02 -8.17
N GLY A 151 9.81 -13.35 -8.37
CA GLY A 151 11.11 -13.99 -8.28
C GLY A 151 12.28 -13.00 -8.35
N PRO A 152 13.50 -13.47 -8.09
CA PRO A 152 14.71 -12.64 -8.00
C PRO A 152 15.11 -11.92 -9.29
N ASN A 153 14.62 -12.39 -10.43
CA ASN A 153 14.93 -11.81 -11.75
C ASN A 153 13.79 -10.94 -12.29
N CYS A 154 12.78 -10.62 -11.48
CA CYS A 154 11.74 -9.70 -11.91
C CYS A 154 12.36 -8.31 -12.15
N ASN A 155 11.81 -7.59 -13.11
CA ASN A 155 12.17 -6.21 -13.40
C ASN A 155 10.95 -5.51 -14.00
N PRO A 156 9.86 -5.35 -13.22
CA PRO A 156 8.74 -4.55 -13.67
C PRO A 156 9.22 -3.13 -13.96
N ALA A 157 8.57 -2.44 -14.89
CA ALA A 157 8.72 -1.00 -14.98
C ALA A 157 8.00 -0.35 -13.79
N PRO A 158 8.50 0.78 -13.27
CA PRO A 158 7.72 1.64 -12.39
C PRO A 158 6.38 1.99 -13.04
N VAL A 159 5.33 2.09 -12.24
CA VAL A 159 3.96 2.38 -12.70
C VAL A 159 3.54 3.72 -12.11
N SER A 160 3.14 4.65 -12.97
CA SER A 160 2.57 5.93 -12.58
C SER A 160 1.05 5.89 -12.53
N CYS A 161 0.46 6.77 -11.73
CA CYS A 161 -0.96 7.08 -11.74
C CYS A 161 -1.15 8.60 -11.63
N GLU A 162 -1.66 9.18 -12.70
CA GLU A 162 -1.92 10.61 -12.86
C GLU A 162 -3.35 10.95 -12.41
N VAL A 163 -3.70 10.58 -11.17
CA VAL A 163 -5.03 10.85 -10.57
C VAL A 163 -4.85 11.28 -9.12
N ASP A 164 -5.54 12.36 -8.74
CA ASP A 164 -5.53 12.88 -7.38
C ASP A 164 -6.17 11.90 -6.38
N ASN A 165 -5.62 11.86 -5.17
CA ASN A 165 -6.10 11.11 -4.01
C ASN A 165 -6.19 9.60 -4.27
N VAL A 166 -5.29 9.08 -5.10
CA VAL A 166 -5.19 7.65 -5.34
C VAL A 166 -4.61 6.93 -4.11
N ASN A 167 -5.15 5.75 -3.83
CA ASN A 167 -4.71 4.89 -2.73
C ASN A 167 -3.86 3.75 -3.28
N LEU A 168 -3.11 3.08 -2.39
CA LEU A 168 -2.25 1.97 -2.76
C LEU A 168 -2.59 0.73 -1.94
N THR A 169 -2.80 -0.39 -2.63
CA THR A 169 -2.87 -1.71 -1.97
C THR A 169 -1.61 -2.49 -2.30
N ILE A 170 -0.89 -2.89 -1.26
CA ILE A 170 0.32 -3.69 -1.35
C ILE A 170 0.01 -5.10 -0.87
N THR A 171 0.41 -6.11 -1.64
CA THR A 171 0.26 -7.51 -1.27
C THR A 171 1.60 -8.23 -1.28
N PHE A 172 1.93 -8.88 -0.17
CA PHE A 172 3.11 -9.72 -0.03
C PHE A 172 2.76 -11.20 -0.06
N CYS A 173 3.71 -12.03 -0.52
CA CYS A 173 3.57 -13.48 -0.69
C CYS A 173 2.39 -13.91 -1.57
N VAL A 174 2.09 -13.09 -2.59
CA VAL A 174 1.17 -13.46 -3.66
C VAL A 174 1.66 -14.74 -4.33
N LYS A 175 0.93 -15.85 -4.15
CA LYS A 175 1.23 -17.11 -4.82
C LYS A 175 0.88 -16.95 -6.31
N PRO A 176 1.76 -17.31 -7.25
CA PRO A 176 1.38 -17.41 -8.64
C PRO A 176 0.18 -18.36 -8.74
N VAL A 177 -0.94 -17.90 -9.32
CA VAL A 177 -2.05 -18.81 -9.64
C VAL A 177 -1.49 -19.94 -10.48
N PRO A 178 -1.53 -21.21 -10.03
CA PRO A 178 -0.96 -22.32 -10.79
C PRO A 178 -1.55 -22.32 -12.20
N ARG A 179 -0.72 -22.52 -13.23
CA ARG A 179 -1.19 -22.58 -14.64
C ARG A 179 -2.36 -23.57 -14.82
N ALA A 180 -2.46 -24.59 -13.96
CA ALA A 180 -3.59 -25.52 -13.91
C ALA A 180 -4.94 -24.84 -13.60
N ALA A 181 -4.98 -23.80 -12.78
CA ALA A 181 -6.20 -23.05 -12.49
C ALA A 181 -6.59 -22.11 -13.64
N ARG A 182 -5.63 -21.57 -14.40
CA ARG A 182 -5.91 -20.81 -15.64
C ARG A 182 -6.46 -21.70 -16.75
N LEU A 183 -5.90 -22.90 -16.93
CA LEU A 183 -6.45 -23.92 -17.84
C LEU A 183 -7.80 -24.46 -17.36
N GLY A 184 -7.99 -24.58 -16.04
CA GLY A 184 -9.26 -24.98 -15.42
C GLY A 184 -10.38 -23.97 -15.65
N ALA A 185 -10.10 -22.67 -15.45
CA ALA A 185 -11.05 -21.60 -15.74
C ALA A 185 -11.37 -21.51 -17.24
N ALA A 186 -10.35 -21.54 -18.11
CA ALA A 186 -10.56 -21.56 -19.56
C ALA A 186 -11.37 -22.79 -20.03
N ARG A 187 -11.17 -23.96 -19.42
CA ARG A 187 -11.99 -25.16 -19.67
C ARG A 187 -13.40 -25.04 -19.08
N TYR A 188 -13.57 -24.37 -17.93
CA TYR A 188 -14.89 -24.16 -17.32
C TYR A 188 -15.74 -23.19 -18.16
N PHE A 189 -15.15 -22.12 -18.69
CA PHE A 189 -15.80 -21.22 -19.64
C PHE A 189 -16.03 -21.87 -21.01
N ALA A 190 -15.12 -22.71 -21.51
CA ALA A 190 -15.34 -23.46 -22.75
C ALA A 190 -16.43 -24.54 -22.63
N LYS A 191 -16.74 -25.00 -21.41
CA LYS A 191 -17.84 -25.94 -21.13
C LYS A 191 -19.18 -25.24 -20.93
N MET A 192 -19.17 -23.96 -20.59
CA MET A 192 -20.35 -23.09 -20.57
C MET A 192 -20.54 -22.48 -21.95
N GLY A 193 -21.23 -23.21 -22.83
CA GLY A 193 -21.57 -22.72 -24.17
C GLY A 193 -22.20 -21.32 -24.16
N PRO A 194 -22.11 -20.58 -25.27
CA PRO A 194 -22.58 -19.21 -25.36
C PRO A 194 -24.09 -19.17 -25.12
N GLY A 195 -24.54 -18.54 -24.02
CA GLY A 195 -25.97 -18.29 -23.82
C GLY A 195 -26.55 -18.54 -22.42
N ARG A 196 -25.75 -18.63 -21.36
CA ARG A 196 -26.30 -18.50 -20.00
C ARG A 196 -25.79 -17.24 -19.33
N ASN A 197 -26.51 -16.16 -19.56
CA ASN A 197 -26.49 -14.99 -18.67
C ASN A 197 -26.98 -15.45 -17.29
N VAL A 198 -26.27 -15.02 -16.25
CA VAL A 198 -26.71 -15.13 -14.86
C VAL A 198 -27.92 -14.24 -14.64
#